data_AF-A0A7V8Z1I9-F1
#
_entry.id   AF-A0A7V8Z1I9-F1
#
_cell.length_a   1.000
_cell.length_b   1.000
_cell.length_c   1.000
_cell.angle_alpha   90.00
_cell.angle_beta   90.00
_cell.angle_gamma   90.00
#
_symmetry.space_group_name_H-M   'P 1'
#
loop_
_entity.id
_entity.type
_entity.pdbx_description
1 polymer ?
#
loop_
_entity_poly.entity_id
_entity_poly.type
_entity_poly.pdbx_seq_one_letter_code
_entity_poly.pdbx_strand_id
1 'polypeptide(L)'
;MIFSDRTIRQSVESGRIVIDPFDPAMVQPSSVDLRCGSVFRVFENHRYALIDPKSSQPDLTSAVEASPDEPFILHPGEFVLGSTLE
;
A
#
# COMPACT_ATOMS: atom_id res chain seq x y z
N MET A 1 -15.39 15.21 -9.83
CA MET A 1 -15.77 15.86 -8.55
C MET A 1 -14.98 15.18 -7.46
N ILE A 2 -14.32 15.93 -6.58
CA ILE A 2 -13.52 15.42 -5.45
C ILE A 2 -14.34 15.63 -4.16
N PHE A 3 -14.36 14.64 -3.26
CA PHE A 3 -15.08 14.78 -1.99
C PHE A 3 -14.32 15.71 -1.04
N SER A 4 -15.05 16.63 -0.42
CA SER A 4 -14.53 17.37 0.73
C SER A 4 -14.47 16.49 1.96
N ASP A 5 -13.70 16.90 2.95
CA ASP A 5 -13.62 16.30 4.28
C ASP A 5 -14.99 15.96 4.90
N ARG A 6 -15.97 16.88 4.82
CA ARG A 6 -17.35 16.66 5.27
C ARG A 6 -18.02 15.52 4.51
N THR A 7 -17.84 15.48 3.18
CA THR A 7 -18.45 14.47 2.31
C THR A 7 -17.79 13.10 2.52
N ILE A 8 -16.48 13.08 2.77
CA ILE A 8 -15.73 11.88 3.14
C ILE A 8 -16.30 11.30 4.43
N ARG A 9 -16.40 12.09 5.51
CA ARG A 9 -16.95 11.65 6.80
C ARG A 9 -18.36 11.09 6.67
N GLN A 10 -19.25 11.80 5.96
CA GLN A 10 -20.61 11.32 5.69
C GLN A 10 -20.65 10.01 4.89
N SER A 11 -19.71 9.83 3.95
CA SER A 11 -19.62 8.61 3.13
C SER A 11 -19.12 7.41 3.94
N VAL A 12 -18.23 7.64 4.91
CA VAL A 12 -17.77 6.62 5.86
C VAL A 12 -18.88 6.28 6.86
N GLU A 13 -19.51 7.28 7.47
CA GLU A 13 -20.64 7.10 8.41
C GLU A 13 -21.83 6.36 7.80
N SER A 14 -22.13 6.60 6.52
CA SER A 14 -23.20 5.92 5.80
C SER A 14 -22.82 4.52 5.29
N GLY A 15 -21.56 4.09 5.45
CA GLY A 15 -21.05 2.81 4.95
C GLY A 15 -20.88 2.75 3.43
N ARG A 16 -21.00 3.89 2.72
CA ARG A 16 -20.72 3.97 1.28
C ARG A 16 -19.24 3.74 0.98
N ILE A 17 -18.37 4.24 1.86
CA ILE A 17 -16.93 4.02 1.83
C ILE A 17 -16.56 3.29 3.12
N VAL A 18 -15.80 2.21 3.01
CA VAL A 18 -15.29 1.46 4.16
C VAL A 18 -13.77 1.62 4.18
N ILE A 19 -13.24 1.99 5.36
CA ILE A 19 -11.81 2.09 5.66
C ILE A 19 -11.65 1.34 6.99
N ASP A 20 -10.75 0.36 7.08
CA ASP A 20 -10.65 -0.48 8.28
C ASP A 20 -9.19 -0.83 8.65
N PRO A 21 -8.59 -0.18 9.67
CA PRO A 21 -9.23 0.68 10.66
C PRO A 21 -9.34 2.14 10.21
N PHE A 22 -10.53 2.74 10.33
CA PHE A 22 -10.75 4.17 10.11
C PHE A 22 -10.32 5.03 11.32
N ASP A 23 -9.46 6.01 11.06
CA ASP A 23 -9.12 7.07 12.02
C ASP A 23 -9.60 8.43 11.50
N PRO A 24 -10.60 9.07 12.15
CA PRO A 24 -11.10 10.39 11.75
C PRO A 24 -10.05 11.49 11.73
N ALA A 25 -8.94 11.34 12.47
CA ALA A 25 -7.83 12.29 12.48
C ALA A 25 -7.04 12.30 11.16
N MET A 26 -7.14 11.23 10.36
CA MET A 26 -6.48 11.13 9.05
C MET A 26 -7.25 11.83 7.93
N VAL A 27 -8.45 12.37 8.19
CA VAL A 27 -9.25 13.07 7.19
C VAL A 27 -8.71 14.49 6.96
N GLN A 28 -8.25 14.75 5.73
CA GLN A 28 -7.74 16.02 5.22
C GLN A 28 -8.84 16.77 4.43
N PRO A 29 -8.63 18.04 4.00
CA PRO A 29 -9.67 18.86 3.35
C PRO A 29 -10.36 18.22 2.15
N SER A 30 -9.66 17.35 1.42
CA SER A 30 -10.20 16.60 0.29
C SER A 30 -9.51 15.25 0.05
N SER A 31 -9.01 14.63 1.12
CA SER A 31 -8.34 13.31 1.08
C SER A 31 -8.40 12.63 2.46
N VAL A 32 -7.93 11.39 2.53
CA VAL A 32 -7.65 10.68 3.79
C VAL A 32 -6.21 10.19 3.71
N ASP A 33 -5.41 10.49 4.73
CA ASP A 33 -4.06 9.96 4.84
C ASP A 33 -4.13 8.46 5.15
N LEU A 34 -3.29 7.67 4.49
CA LEU A 34 -3.19 6.22 4.69
C LEU A 34 -1.85 5.88 5.33
N ARG A 35 -1.80 4.73 5.99
CA ARG A 35 -0.60 4.23 6.67
C ARG A 35 0.04 3.12 5.84
N CYS A 36 1.37 3.05 5.91
CA CYS A 36 2.12 1.99 5.25
C CYS A 36 1.93 0.67 6.00
N GLY A 37 1.63 -0.41 5.27
CA GLY A 37 1.62 -1.77 5.80
C GLY A 37 3.05 -2.27 6.09
N SER A 38 3.15 -3.39 6.82
CA SER A 38 4.43 -3.99 7.20
C SER A 38 5.00 -4.95 6.16
N VAL A 39 4.21 -5.40 5.19
CA VAL A 39 4.62 -6.43 4.22
C VAL A 39 4.96 -5.79 2.88
N PHE A 40 6.17 -6.09 2.40
CA PHE A 40 6.69 -5.66 1.12
C PHE A 40 6.94 -6.86 0.22
N ARG A 41 6.92 -6.66 -1.10
CA ARG A 41 7.43 -7.65 -2.05
C ARG A 41 8.62 -7.09 -2.82
N VAL A 42 9.71 -7.85 -2.83
CA VAL A 42 10.97 -7.54 -3.52
C VAL A 42 11.10 -8.41 -4.76
N PHE A 43 11.79 -7.91 -5.78
CA PHE A 43 11.93 -8.62 -7.07
C PHE A 43 13.17 -9.54 -7.08
N GLU A 44 12.96 -10.80 -7.43
CA GLU A 44 14.01 -11.82 -7.55
C GLU A 44 14.65 -11.79 -8.95
N ASN A 45 15.28 -10.67 -9.30
CA ASN A 45 15.80 -10.38 -10.65
C ASN A 45 16.80 -11.41 -11.18
N HIS A 46 17.42 -12.21 -10.31
CA HIS A 46 18.35 -13.27 -10.72
C HIS A 46 17.65 -14.54 -11.24
N ARG A 47 16.33 -14.68 -11.03
CA ARG A 47 15.55 -15.86 -11.43
C ARG A 47 14.99 -15.76 -12.85
N TYR A 48 14.78 -14.55 -13.35
CA TYR A 48 14.20 -14.30 -14.67
C TYR A 48 15.03 -13.26 -15.42
N ALA A 49 15.31 -13.50 -16.71
CA ALA A 49 16.04 -12.54 -17.54
C ALA A 49 15.23 -11.28 -17.88
N LEU A 50 13.90 -11.38 -17.87
CA LEU A 50 12.97 -10.29 -18.17
C LEU A 50 11.59 -10.55 -17.53
N ILE A 51 10.77 -9.50 -17.49
CA ILE A 51 9.36 -9.58 -17.11
C ILE A 51 8.53 -9.69 -18.39
N ASP A 52 7.75 -10.76 -18.52
CA ASP A 52 6.80 -10.96 -19.62
C ASP A 52 5.36 -10.95 -19.07
N PRO A 53 4.60 -9.87 -19.31
CA PRO A 53 3.21 -9.75 -18.84
C PRO A 53 2.26 -10.84 -19.36
N LYS A 54 2.64 -11.60 -20.40
CA LYS A 54 1.83 -12.70 -20.96
C LYS A 54 2.14 -14.06 -20.36
N SER A 55 3.21 -14.16 -19.57
CA SER A 55 3.68 -15.42 -19.00
C SER A 55 3.51 -15.43 -17.47
N SER A 56 3.27 -16.61 -16.89
CA SER A 56 3.23 -16.76 -15.44
C SER A 56 4.65 -16.74 -14.87
N GLN A 57 4.90 -15.87 -13.88
CA GLN A 57 6.18 -15.75 -13.18
C GLN A 57 5.93 -15.68 -11.66
N PRO A 58 5.45 -16.77 -11.02
CA PRO A 58 5.00 -16.75 -9.62
C PRO A 58 6.12 -16.45 -8.62
N ASP A 59 7.36 -16.81 -8.97
CA ASP A 59 8.55 -16.60 -8.14
C ASP A 59 9.25 -15.26 -8.43
N LEU A 60 8.63 -14.37 -9.21
CA LEU A 60 9.21 -13.08 -9.56
C LEU A 60 9.42 -12.18 -8.33
N THR A 61 8.62 -12.41 -7.27
CA THR A 61 8.71 -11.62 -6.05
C THR A 61 8.63 -12.47 -4.80
N SER A 62 9.36 -12.08 -3.76
CA SER A 62 9.32 -12.67 -2.42
C SER A 62 8.81 -11.66 -1.40
N ALA A 63 8.14 -12.14 -0.34
CA ALA A 63 7.61 -11.29 0.71
C ALA A 63 8.65 -11.03 1.79
N VAL A 64 8.72 -9.78 2.27
CA VAL A 64 9.56 -9.34 3.38
C VAL A 64 8.67 -8.57 4.35
N GLU A 65 8.74 -8.91 5.63
CA GLU A 65 7.97 -8.23 6.69
C GLU A 65 8.89 -7.33 7.51
N ALA A 66 8.51 -6.06 7.63
CA ALA A 66 9.18 -5.08 8.46
C ALA A 66 8.57 -5.04 9.85
N SER A 67 9.36 -4.64 10.83
CA SER A 67 8.91 -4.44 12.21
C SER A 67 9.39 -3.08 12.75
N PRO A 68 8.88 -2.63 13.91
CA PRO A 68 9.38 -1.41 14.55
C PRO A 68 10.88 -1.45 14.87
N ASP A 69 11.41 -2.64 15.17
CA ASP A 69 12.83 -2.85 15.48
C ASP A 69 13.69 -3.09 14.22
N GLU A 70 13.06 -3.53 13.13
CA GLU A 70 13.70 -3.83 11.84
C GLU A 70 12.93 -3.17 10.69
N PRO A 71 13.22 -1.89 10.39
CA PRO A 71 12.54 -1.16 9.33
C PRO A 71 12.94 -1.68 7.95
N PHE A 72 12.01 -1.57 6.98
CA PHE A 72 12.33 -1.84 5.59
C PHE A 72 13.23 -0.74 5.01
N ILE A 73 14.45 -1.10 4.59
CA ILE A 73 15.39 -0.16 3.97
C ILE A 73 15.22 -0.19 2.45
N LEU A 74 14.63 0.87 1.89
CA LEU A 74 14.53 1.06 0.44
C LEU A 74 15.77 1.79 -0.08
N HIS A 75 16.67 1.07 -0.73
CA HIS A 75 17.87 1.65 -1.34
C HIS A 75 17.54 2.44 -2.62
N PRO A 76 18.34 3.46 -2.98
CA PRO A 76 18.14 4.20 -4.23
C PRO A 76 18.22 3.30 -5.47
N GLY A 77 17.24 3.42 -6.37
CA GLY A 77 17.16 2.61 -7.60
C GLY A 77 16.44 1.28 -7.43
N GLU A 78 16.10 0.88 -6.21
CA GLU A 78 15.28 -0.31 -5.95
C GLU A 78 13.79 -0.05 -6.17
N PHE A 79 13.08 -1.11 -6.56
CA PHE A 79 11.63 -1.09 -6.74
C PHE A 79 10.99 -2.23 -5.96
N VAL A 80 9.95 -1.90 -5.19
CA VAL A 80 9.26 -2.82 -4.30
C VAL A 80 7.75 -2.60 -4.37
N LEU A 81 6.97 -3.61 -4.01
CA LEU A 81 5.54 -3.49 -3.83
C LEU A 81 5.25 -3.35 -2.33
N GLY A 82 4.42 -2.39 -1.93
CA GLY A 82 3.92 -2.25 -0.57
C GLY A 82 2.40 -2.32 -0.53
N SER A 83 1.83 -2.29 0.67
CA SER A 83 0.39 -2.21 0.91
C SER A 83 0.04 -1.06 1.85
N THR A 84 -1.25 -0.72 1.91
CA THR A 84 -1.81 0.09 3.00
C THR A 84 -1.98 -0.77 4.25
N LEU A 85 -2.09 -0.12 5.42
CA LEU A 85 -2.46 -0.77 6.68
C LEU A 85 -3.99 -0.83 6.85
N GLU A 86 -4.70 0.19 6.37
CA GLU A 86 -6.17 0.22 6.25
C GLU A 86 -6.70 -0.87 5.32
#